data_AF-A0A7W1UQ47-F1
#
_entry.id   AF-A0A7W1UQ47-F1
#
_cell.length_a   1.000
_cell.length_b   1.000
_cell.length_c   1.000
_cell.angle_alpha   90.00
_cell.angle_beta   90.00
_cell.angle_gamma   90.00
#
_symmetry.space_group_name_H-M   'P 1'
#
loop_
_entity.id
_entity.type
_entity.pdbx_description
1 polymer ?
#
loop_
_entity_poly.entity_id
_entity_poly.type
_entity_poly.pdbx_seq_one_letter_code
_entity_poly.pdbx_strand_id
1 'polypeptide(L)'
;MKAFRILVIILFTGFFFGSTTQKSTLSCGEIIQHMLDTIRNIRTQTCDVKATERVGKHLLFAESSIKINYLPKKIYFRSSKGIEVLWIEGTNKGNALVHSRSIPLINFDLDPYGSVMRKDQHHTIFDLGCAYIGITIANTIVKAPKDFDKHFAYAGILNWNNRDCYQIVMSYPEYKYVEYITKKGETVTSIAQKLNTSDFKIRSKNDLSSYFGSIKEGKKLTIPIPYSNKALLLIDKKTFVPLNIKVYDEEGLYEAYEFYNMKTNIVFKSDEFLKSYKDYGF
;
A
#
# COMPACT_ATOMS: atom_id res chain seq x y z
N MET A 1 -47.59 76.48 29.11
CA MET A 1 -46.66 75.38 29.43
C MET A 1 -46.87 74.26 28.42
N LYS A 2 -45.94 74.08 27.47
CA LYS A 2 -45.93 72.94 26.54
C LYS A 2 -44.62 72.17 26.80
N ALA A 3 -44.74 70.97 27.32
CA ALA A 3 -43.61 70.13 27.70
C ALA A 3 -43.01 69.47 26.45
N PHE A 4 -41.73 69.70 26.20
CA PHE A 4 -40.95 69.07 25.13
C PHE A 4 -40.50 67.69 25.64
N ARG A 5 -41.03 66.60 25.05
CA ARG A 5 -40.57 65.24 25.35
C ARG A 5 -39.41 64.90 24.42
N ILE A 6 -38.20 64.82 24.98
CA ILE A 6 -37.01 64.33 24.28
C ILE A 6 -37.05 62.80 24.30
N LEU A 7 -37.14 62.18 23.12
CA LEU A 7 -37.05 60.74 22.92
C LEU A 7 -35.55 60.37 22.86
N VAL A 8 -35.04 59.69 23.90
CA VAL A 8 -33.68 59.15 23.91
C VAL A 8 -33.71 57.78 23.23
N ILE A 9 -33.13 57.68 22.04
CA ILE A 9 -32.94 56.41 21.33
C ILE A 9 -31.60 55.82 21.81
N ILE A 10 -31.66 54.78 22.64
CA ILE A 10 -30.50 54.00 23.04
C ILE A 10 -30.23 52.97 21.93
N LEU A 11 -29.18 53.20 21.13
CA LEU A 11 -28.66 52.23 20.17
C LEU A 11 -27.86 51.16 20.91
N PHE A 12 -28.46 49.98 21.06
CA PHE A 12 -27.74 48.76 21.48
C PHE A 12 -26.92 48.24 20.28
N THR A 13 -25.63 48.54 20.27
CA THR A 13 -24.67 47.86 19.37
C THR A 13 -24.40 46.47 19.92
N GLY A 14 -25.13 45.47 19.41
CA GLY A 14 -24.83 44.07 19.65
C GLY A 14 -23.48 43.71 19.06
N PHE A 15 -22.46 43.55 19.90
CA PHE A 15 -21.21 42.89 19.52
C PHE A 15 -21.51 41.41 19.28
N PHE A 16 -21.76 41.04 18.03
CA PHE A 16 -21.71 39.65 17.60
C PHE A 16 -20.24 39.21 17.64
N PHE A 17 -19.83 38.55 18.72
CA PHE A 17 -18.65 37.70 18.68
C PHE A 17 -18.98 36.53 17.76
N GLY A 18 -18.64 36.67 16.47
CA GLY A 18 -18.58 35.57 15.55
C GLY A 18 -17.53 34.59 16.08
N SER A 19 -17.98 33.50 16.69
CA SER A 19 -17.14 32.33 16.89
C SER A 19 -16.81 31.80 15.50
N THR A 20 -15.62 32.14 15.01
CA THR A 20 -15.02 31.42 13.90
C THR A 20 -14.85 29.99 14.39
N THR A 21 -15.74 29.09 13.98
CA THR A 21 -15.49 27.66 14.08
C THR A 21 -14.25 27.38 13.25
N GLN A 22 -13.10 27.37 13.89
CA GLN A 22 -11.84 26.94 13.31
C GLN A 22 -12.12 25.51 12.84
N LYS A 23 -12.26 25.33 11.53
CA LYS A 23 -12.46 24.01 10.91
C LYS A 23 -11.26 23.19 11.35
N SER A 24 -11.44 22.30 12.33
CA SER A 24 -10.33 21.57 12.92
C SER A 24 -9.69 20.72 11.82
N THR A 25 -8.49 21.10 11.40
CA THR A 25 -7.70 20.33 10.46
C THR A 25 -7.24 19.08 11.19
N LEU A 26 -7.55 17.90 10.65
CA LEU A 26 -7.09 16.62 11.19
C LEU A 26 -5.56 16.65 11.40
N SER A 27 -5.11 16.13 12.53
CA SER A 27 -3.70 15.86 12.80
C SER A 27 -3.16 14.74 11.90
N CYS A 28 -1.83 14.64 11.79
CA CYS A 28 -1.15 13.55 11.06
C CYS A 28 -1.59 12.17 11.60
N GLY A 29 -1.67 12.04 12.93
CA GLY A 29 -2.14 10.84 13.62
C GLY A 29 -3.56 10.45 13.23
N GLU A 30 -4.50 11.41 13.24
CA GLU A 30 -5.89 11.15 12.86
C GLU A 30 -6.02 10.75 11.38
N ILE A 31 -5.27 11.39 10.48
CA ILE A 31 -5.27 11.04 9.04
C ILE A 31 -4.79 9.60 8.83
N ILE A 32 -3.68 9.21 9.45
CA ILE A 32 -3.14 7.85 9.35
C ILE A 32 -4.09 6.85 10.01
N GLN A 33 -4.67 7.17 11.17
CA GLN A 33 -5.62 6.30 11.85
C GLN A 33 -6.86 6.05 10.99
N HIS A 34 -7.46 7.08 10.41
CA HIS A 34 -8.59 6.94 9.48
C HIS A 34 -8.23 6.11 8.25
N MET A 35 -7.01 6.24 7.72
CA MET A 35 -6.54 5.40 6.64
C MET A 35 -6.43 3.93 7.06
N LEU A 36 -5.83 3.65 8.22
CA LEU A 36 -5.69 2.28 8.74
C LEU A 36 -7.06 1.63 9.00
N ASP A 37 -8.00 2.38 9.59
CA ASP A 37 -9.36 1.91 9.83
C ASP A 37 -10.14 1.69 8.51
N THR A 38 -9.93 2.57 7.52
CA THR A 38 -10.48 2.38 6.18
C THR A 38 -9.98 1.08 5.56
N ILE A 39 -8.65 0.88 5.54
CA ILE A 39 -8.03 -0.35 5.00
C ILE A 39 -8.58 -1.61 5.67
N ARG A 40 -8.72 -1.60 7.01
CA ARG A 40 -9.27 -2.73 7.79
C ARG A 40 -10.72 -3.08 7.39
N ASN A 41 -11.49 -2.09 6.94
CA ASN A 41 -12.89 -2.25 6.56
C ASN A 41 -13.09 -2.54 5.06
N ILE A 42 -12.03 -2.60 4.27
CA ILE A 42 -12.12 -3.04 2.88
C ILE A 42 -12.38 -4.56 2.86
N ARG A 43 -13.36 -4.97 2.06
CA ARG A 43 -13.74 -6.36 1.80
C ARG A 43 -13.48 -6.75 0.35
N THR A 44 -13.67 -5.82 -0.56
CA THR A 44 -13.32 -5.95 -1.97
C THR A 44 -12.60 -4.71 -2.47
N GLN A 45 -11.70 -4.88 -3.45
CA GLN A 45 -10.94 -3.80 -4.07
C GLN A 45 -10.77 -4.06 -5.56
N THR A 46 -10.91 -3.02 -6.38
CA THR A 46 -10.43 -3.03 -7.77
C THR A 46 -9.80 -1.67 -8.11
N CYS A 47 -8.72 -1.71 -8.87
CA CYS A 47 -8.02 -0.53 -9.35
C CYS A 47 -7.10 -0.90 -10.52
N ASP A 48 -6.64 0.13 -11.21
CA ASP A 48 -5.48 0.05 -12.09
C ASP A 48 -4.26 0.52 -11.31
N VAL A 49 -3.14 -0.17 -11.47
CA VAL A 49 -1.89 0.08 -10.75
C VAL A 49 -0.81 0.41 -11.75
N LYS A 50 -0.12 1.54 -11.54
CA LYS A 50 1.20 1.77 -12.14
C LYS A 50 2.27 1.54 -11.09
N ALA A 51 3.19 0.64 -11.38
CA ALA A 51 4.31 0.30 -10.52
C ALA A 51 5.62 0.76 -11.18
N THR A 52 6.50 1.35 -10.38
CA THR A 52 7.88 1.63 -10.73
C THR A 52 8.75 0.95 -9.67
N GLU A 53 9.60 0.00 -10.05
CA GLU A 53 10.43 -0.77 -9.11
C GLU A 53 11.90 -0.73 -9.54
N ARG A 54 12.80 -0.49 -8.58
CA ARG A 54 14.24 -0.49 -8.85
C ARG A 54 14.82 -1.90 -8.74
N VAL A 55 15.22 -2.46 -9.89
CA VAL A 55 15.89 -3.76 -9.99
C VAL A 55 17.32 -3.54 -10.46
N GLY A 56 18.28 -3.75 -9.55
CA GLY A 56 19.68 -3.41 -9.79
C GLY A 56 19.86 -1.91 -10.05
N LYS A 57 20.38 -1.57 -11.23
CA LYS A 57 20.61 -0.18 -11.67
C LYS A 57 19.48 0.41 -12.51
N HIS A 58 18.40 -0.33 -12.72
CA HIS A 58 17.32 0.05 -13.63
C HIS A 58 16.01 0.23 -12.88
N LEU A 59 15.17 1.16 -13.37
CA LEU A 59 13.77 1.26 -12.99
C LEU A 59 12.93 0.46 -14.00
N LEU A 60 12.18 -0.51 -13.48
CA LEU A 60 11.18 -1.25 -14.24
C LEU A 60 9.83 -0.59 -14.06
N PHE A 61 9.08 -0.48 -15.16
CA PHE A 61 7.74 0.10 -15.18
C PHE A 61 6.73 -0.98 -15.57
N ALA A 62 5.64 -1.06 -14.81
CA ALA A 62 4.56 -1.99 -15.07
C ALA A 62 3.21 -1.31 -14.86
N GLU A 63 2.23 -1.71 -15.68
CA GLU A 63 0.84 -1.33 -15.50
C GLU A 63 -0.01 -2.60 -15.39
N SER A 64 -1.00 -2.59 -14.51
CA SER A 64 -1.89 -3.73 -14.29
C SER A 64 -3.28 -3.29 -13.83
N SER A 65 -4.27 -4.16 -13.99
CA SER A 65 -5.58 -4.05 -13.35
C SER A 65 -5.74 -5.19 -12.35
N ILE A 66 -6.27 -4.89 -11.17
CA ILE A 66 -6.46 -5.89 -10.11
C ILE A 66 -7.90 -5.94 -9.62
N LYS A 67 -8.32 -7.12 -9.16
CA LYS A 67 -9.52 -7.35 -8.36
C LYS A 67 -9.16 -8.22 -7.17
N ILE A 68 -9.57 -7.82 -5.98
CA ILE A 68 -9.28 -8.53 -4.74
C ILE A 68 -10.58 -8.68 -3.95
N ASN A 69 -10.92 -9.90 -3.57
CA ASN A 69 -11.82 -10.18 -2.45
C ASN A 69 -10.95 -10.58 -1.26
N TYR A 70 -11.07 -9.93 -0.11
CA TYR A 70 -10.16 -10.15 1.02
C TYR A 70 -10.51 -11.38 1.86
N LEU A 71 -11.79 -11.74 1.95
CA LEU A 71 -12.25 -12.91 2.71
C LEU A 71 -13.47 -13.58 2.05
N PRO A 72 -13.38 -14.85 1.62
CA PRO A 72 -12.14 -15.62 1.43
C PRO A 72 -11.21 -14.92 0.41
N LYS A 73 -9.90 -15.10 0.51
CA LYS A 73 -8.98 -14.34 -0.34
C LYS A 73 -9.08 -14.81 -1.81
N LYS A 74 -9.42 -13.90 -2.71
CA LYS A 74 -9.46 -14.13 -4.17
C LYS A 74 -8.76 -12.99 -4.87
N ILE A 75 -7.91 -13.30 -5.83
CA ILE A 75 -7.12 -12.33 -6.58
C ILE A 75 -7.31 -12.60 -8.07
N TYR A 76 -7.63 -11.56 -8.81
CA TYR A 76 -7.42 -11.49 -10.23
C TYR A 76 -6.47 -10.35 -10.54
N PHE A 77 -5.47 -10.60 -11.36
CA PHE A 77 -4.48 -9.64 -11.82
C PHE A 77 -4.34 -9.75 -13.32
N ARG A 78 -4.28 -8.61 -14.02
CA ARG A 78 -4.00 -8.55 -15.45
C ARG A 78 -2.96 -7.49 -15.74
N SER A 79 -1.83 -7.86 -16.34
CA SER A 79 -0.82 -6.89 -16.77
C SER A 79 -1.18 -6.25 -18.11
N SER A 80 -0.61 -5.09 -18.38
CA SER A 80 -0.68 -4.43 -19.71
C SER A 80 -0.05 -5.27 -20.83
N LYS A 81 0.82 -6.24 -20.48
CA LYS A 81 1.42 -7.20 -21.41
C LYS A 81 0.53 -8.41 -21.70
N GLY A 82 -0.68 -8.47 -21.13
CA GLY A 82 -1.62 -9.56 -21.38
C GLY A 82 -1.35 -10.84 -20.59
N ILE A 83 -0.65 -10.73 -19.45
CA ILE A 83 -0.58 -11.83 -18.48
C ILE A 83 -1.78 -11.72 -17.55
N GLU A 84 -2.54 -12.79 -17.40
CA GLU A 84 -3.65 -12.90 -16.46
C GLU A 84 -3.31 -13.91 -15.37
N VAL A 85 -3.68 -13.61 -14.14
CA VAL A 85 -3.46 -14.45 -12.97
C VAL A 85 -4.75 -14.53 -12.17
N LEU A 86 -5.20 -15.74 -11.88
CA LEU A 86 -6.33 -16.02 -11.00
C LEU A 86 -5.87 -16.90 -9.83
N TRP A 87 -6.14 -16.46 -8.61
CA TRP A 87 -5.82 -17.19 -7.39
C TRP A 87 -6.99 -17.14 -6.42
N ILE A 88 -7.36 -18.29 -5.86
CA ILE A 88 -8.46 -18.43 -4.89
C ILE A 88 -7.97 -19.28 -3.73
N GLU A 89 -8.11 -18.75 -2.53
CA GLU A 89 -7.75 -19.41 -1.28
C GLU A 89 -8.38 -20.80 -1.17
N GLY A 90 -7.57 -21.79 -0.76
CA GLY A 90 -8.02 -23.17 -0.58
C GLY A 90 -8.26 -23.95 -1.88
N THR A 91 -7.96 -23.39 -3.05
CA THR A 91 -8.11 -24.06 -4.35
C THR A 91 -6.77 -24.32 -5.04
N ASN A 92 -6.79 -25.08 -6.13
CA ASN A 92 -5.65 -25.32 -7.02
C ASN A 92 -4.33 -25.68 -6.31
N LYS A 93 -4.41 -26.43 -5.20
CA LYS A 93 -3.25 -26.81 -4.36
C LYS A 93 -2.41 -25.61 -3.91
N GLY A 94 -3.01 -24.41 -3.82
CA GLY A 94 -2.34 -23.16 -3.48
C GLY A 94 -1.71 -22.41 -4.66
N ASN A 95 -1.67 -23.00 -5.86
CA ASN A 95 -1.10 -22.37 -7.05
C ASN A 95 -2.04 -21.32 -7.66
N ALA A 96 -1.46 -20.34 -8.33
CA ALA A 96 -2.19 -19.43 -9.20
C ALA A 96 -2.32 -20.00 -10.61
N LEU A 97 -3.50 -19.87 -11.20
CA LEU A 97 -3.73 -20.13 -12.61
C LEU A 97 -3.22 -18.92 -13.40
N VAL A 98 -2.26 -19.13 -14.30
CA VAL A 98 -1.62 -18.08 -15.08
C VAL A 98 -1.85 -18.32 -16.57
N HIS A 99 -2.32 -17.29 -17.26
CA HIS A 99 -2.51 -17.26 -18.69
C HIS A 99 -1.65 -16.17 -19.33
N SER A 100 -1.12 -16.43 -20.52
CA SER A 100 -0.38 -15.45 -21.32
C SER A 100 -0.97 -15.36 -22.71
N ARG A 101 -1.34 -14.15 -23.13
CA ARG A 101 -1.80 -13.90 -24.51
C ARG A 101 -0.75 -14.29 -25.57
N SER A 102 0.52 -14.33 -25.21
CA SER A 102 1.60 -14.78 -26.11
C SER A 102 1.66 -16.30 -26.26
N ILE A 103 1.03 -17.06 -25.36
CA ILE A 103 0.94 -18.53 -25.39
C ILE A 103 -0.51 -18.94 -25.12
N PRO A 104 -1.46 -18.62 -26.01
CA PRO A 104 -2.89 -18.62 -25.70
C PRO A 104 -3.50 -20.03 -25.51
N LEU A 105 -2.81 -21.09 -25.93
CA LEU A 105 -3.34 -22.47 -25.87
C LEU A 105 -3.07 -23.18 -24.54
N ILE A 106 -2.31 -22.56 -23.63
CA ILE A 106 -1.82 -23.22 -22.42
C ILE A 106 -1.99 -22.27 -21.22
N ASN A 107 -2.55 -22.81 -20.14
CA ASN A 107 -2.52 -22.20 -18.82
C ASN A 107 -1.49 -22.91 -17.94
N PHE A 108 -0.94 -22.19 -16.97
CA PHE A 108 0.09 -22.69 -16.06
C PHE A 108 -0.39 -22.61 -14.62
N ASP A 109 -0.19 -23.68 -13.85
CA ASP A 109 -0.34 -23.66 -12.40
C ASP A 109 1.01 -23.30 -11.77
N LEU A 110 1.14 -22.06 -11.31
CA LEU A 110 2.40 -21.52 -10.77
C LEU A 110 2.28 -21.22 -9.28
N ASP A 111 3.33 -21.54 -8.53
CA ASP A 111 3.46 -21.14 -7.13
C ASP A 111 3.59 -19.61 -7.03
N PRO A 112 2.68 -18.90 -6.32
CA PRO A 112 2.77 -17.45 -6.09
C PRO A 112 4.07 -16.98 -5.42
N TYR A 113 4.74 -17.85 -4.67
CA TYR A 113 6.05 -17.58 -4.08
C TYR A 113 7.20 -18.04 -4.97
N GLY A 114 6.94 -18.81 -6.03
CA GLY A 114 7.94 -19.39 -6.90
C GLY A 114 8.66 -18.37 -7.78
N SER A 115 9.85 -18.74 -8.25
CA SER A 115 10.72 -17.84 -9.03
C SER A 115 10.07 -17.33 -10.32
N VAL A 116 9.20 -18.11 -10.96
CA VAL A 116 8.53 -17.71 -12.22
C VAL A 116 7.63 -16.50 -11.99
N MET A 117 6.90 -16.46 -10.86
CA MET A 117 6.01 -15.33 -10.53
C MET A 117 6.74 -14.18 -9.82
N ARG A 118 7.87 -14.45 -9.15
CA ARG A 118 8.61 -13.47 -8.34
C ARG A 118 9.83 -12.83 -9.00
N LYS A 119 10.29 -13.35 -10.14
CA LYS A 119 11.50 -12.83 -10.79
C LYS A 119 11.33 -11.34 -11.10
N ASP A 120 12.28 -10.55 -10.64
CA ASP A 120 12.34 -9.09 -10.82
C ASP A 120 11.08 -8.36 -10.33
N GLN A 121 10.41 -8.89 -9.30
CA GLN A 121 9.26 -8.26 -8.63
C GLN A 121 9.54 -8.09 -7.14
N HIS A 122 9.28 -6.89 -6.60
CA HIS A 122 9.47 -6.64 -5.17
C HIS A 122 8.49 -7.44 -4.31
N HIS A 123 7.27 -7.63 -4.81
CA HIS A 123 6.15 -8.19 -4.07
C HIS A 123 5.61 -9.49 -4.67
N THR A 124 4.77 -10.17 -3.88
CA THR A 124 3.93 -11.28 -4.34
C THR A 124 2.56 -10.76 -4.79
N ILE A 125 1.77 -11.59 -5.47
CA ILE A 125 0.34 -11.28 -5.71
C ILE A 125 -0.46 -11.09 -4.41
N PHE A 126 0.06 -11.56 -3.25
CA PHE A 126 -0.61 -11.44 -1.97
C PHE A 126 -0.49 -10.06 -1.34
N ASP A 127 0.46 -9.25 -1.81
CA ASP A 127 0.71 -7.89 -1.35
C ASP A 127 0.01 -6.84 -2.24
N LEU A 128 -0.71 -7.28 -3.28
CA LEU A 128 -1.48 -6.40 -4.16
C LEU A 128 -2.53 -5.59 -3.39
N GLY A 129 -2.79 -4.38 -3.88
CA GLY A 129 -3.76 -3.46 -3.29
C GLY A 129 -3.14 -2.57 -2.21
N CYS A 130 -3.98 -2.02 -1.34
CA CYS A 130 -3.55 -1.06 -0.32
C CYS A 130 -3.27 -1.68 1.06
N ALA A 131 -3.65 -2.95 1.27
CA ALA A 131 -3.52 -3.59 2.56
C ALA A 131 -2.07 -3.70 3.03
N TYR A 132 -1.13 -4.04 2.13
CA TYR A 132 0.28 -4.16 2.47
C TYR A 132 0.90 -2.85 2.97
N ILE A 133 0.49 -1.71 2.38
CA ILE A 133 0.88 -0.37 2.84
C ILE A 133 0.42 -0.14 4.28
N GLY A 134 -0.86 -0.44 4.56
CA GLY A 134 -1.43 -0.31 5.89
C GLY A 134 -0.74 -1.18 6.94
N ILE A 135 -0.44 -2.44 6.60
CA ILE A 135 0.28 -3.38 7.47
C ILE A 135 1.68 -2.84 7.79
N THR A 136 2.41 -2.37 6.78
CA THR A 136 3.77 -1.86 6.96
C THR A 136 3.80 -0.64 7.87
N ILE A 137 2.87 0.30 7.69
CA ILE A 137 2.74 1.51 8.52
C ILE A 137 2.29 1.17 9.95
N ALA A 138 1.29 0.30 10.11
CA ALA A 138 0.81 -0.11 11.43
C ALA A 138 1.92 -0.80 12.24
N ASN A 139 2.70 -1.68 11.62
CA ASN A 139 3.84 -2.33 12.25
C ASN A 139 4.91 -1.33 12.72
N THR A 140 5.18 -0.28 11.93
CA THR A 140 6.09 0.79 12.33
C THR A 140 5.59 1.52 13.57
N ILE A 141 4.30 1.92 13.59
CA ILE A 141 3.68 2.63 14.72
C ILE A 141 3.72 1.77 15.98
N VAL A 142 3.40 0.47 15.88
CA VAL A 142 3.40 -0.46 17.02
C VAL A 142 4.81 -0.67 17.58
N LYS A 143 5.85 -0.69 16.73
CA LYS A 143 7.24 -0.88 17.17
C LYS A 143 7.81 0.32 17.92
N ALA A 144 7.37 1.52 17.61
CA ALA A 144 7.87 2.75 18.23
C ALA A 144 6.74 3.79 18.43
N PRO A 145 5.76 3.53 19.31
CA PRO A 145 4.56 4.38 19.44
C PRO A 145 4.87 5.79 19.95
N LYS A 146 5.96 5.94 20.72
CA LYS A 146 6.43 7.25 21.22
C LYS A 146 7.14 8.08 20.16
N ASP A 147 7.56 7.46 19.06
CA ASP A 147 8.34 8.08 17.98
C ASP A 147 7.45 8.42 16.77
N PHE A 148 6.12 8.46 16.93
CA PHE A 148 5.20 8.74 15.84
C PHE A 148 5.55 10.06 15.13
N ASP A 149 5.67 11.16 15.87
CA ASP A 149 5.96 12.48 15.27
C ASP A 149 7.40 12.61 14.74
N LYS A 150 8.30 11.70 15.14
CA LYS A 150 9.64 11.58 14.54
C LYS A 150 9.57 10.95 13.15
N HIS A 151 8.62 10.03 12.94
CA HIS A 151 8.50 9.25 11.72
C HIS A 151 7.49 9.79 10.74
N PHE A 152 6.41 10.41 11.18
CA PHE A 152 5.28 10.78 10.32
C PHE A 152 4.99 12.28 10.40
N ALA A 153 5.09 12.96 9.26
CA ALA A 153 4.76 14.38 9.15
C ALA A 153 3.68 14.62 8.08
N TYR A 154 2.69 15.45 8.42
CA TYR A 154 1.72 15.95 7.46
C TYR A 154 2.31 17.12 6.68
N ALA A 155 2.44 16.97 5.36
CA ALA A 155 3.08 17.95 4.48
C ALA A 155 2.08 18.82 3.71
N GLY A 156 0.79 18.74 4.01
CA GLY A 156 -0.26 19.53 3.38
C GLY A 156 -1.12 18.75 2.39
N ILE A 157 -1.88 19.49 1.59
CA ILE A 157 -2.81 18.94 0.60
C ILE A 157 -2.16 19.03 -0.78
N LEU A 158 -2.22 17.93 -1.53
CA LEU A 158 -1.79 17.89 -2.92
C LEU A 158 -2.96 17.41 -3.79
N ASN A 159 -3.16 18.05 -4.95
CA ASN A 159 -4.11 17.55 -5.93
C ASN A 159 -3.45 16.47 -6.79
N TRP A 160 -3.95 15.25 -6.73
CA TRP A 160 -3.46 14.11 -7.49
C TRP A 160 -4.62 13.49 -8.26
N ASN A 161 -4.52 13.43 -9.58
CA ASN A 161 -5.55 12.86 -10.46
C ASN A 161 -6.96 13.42 -10.16
N ASN A 162 -7.07 14.74 -10.07
CA ASN A 162 -8.30 15.48 -9.74
C ASN A 162 -8.90 15.14 -8.37
N ARG A 163 -8.07 14.69 -7.43
CA ARG A 163 -8.45 14.38 -6.05
C ARG A 163 -7.54 15.11 -5.08
N ASP A 164 -8.11 15.81 -4.13
CA ASP A 164 -7.34 16.36 -3.04
C ASP A 164 -6.91 15.22 -2.09
N CYS A 165 -5.62 15.11 -1.87
CA CYS A 165 -5.01 14.10 -1.01
C CYS A 165 -4.26 14.75 0.14
N TYR A 166 -4.31 14.14 1.32
CA TYR A 166 -3.35 14.42 2.38
C TYR A 166 -1.99 13.84 1.97
N GLN A 167 -0.94 14.65 2.01
CA GLN A 167 0.43 14.19 1.80
C GLN A 167 1.09 13.90 3.14
N ILE A 168 1.49 12.65 3.34
CA ILE A 168 2.24 12.20 4.51
C ILE A 168 3.68 11.92 4.09
N VAL A 169 4.63 12.49 4.83
CA VAL A 169 6.05 12.21 4.71
C VAL A 169 6.44 11.28 5.85
N MET A 170 6.98 10.12 5.48
CA MET A 170 7.57 9.16 6.41
C MET A 170 9.09 9.26 6.35
N SER A 171 9.74 9.41 7.50
CA SER A 171 11.21 9.50 7.61
C SER A 171 11.75 8.54 8.68
N TYR A 172 12.75 7.76 8.30
CA TYR A 172 13.38 6.74 9.14
C TYR A 172 14.88 6.99 9.22
N PRO A 173 15.33 7.98 10.02
CA PRO A 173 16.74 8.34 10.13
C PRO A 173 17.62 7.21 10.67
N GLU A 174 17.03 6.26 11.40
CA GLU A 174 17.71 5.04 11.88
C GLU A 174 17.87 3.95 10.82
N TYR A 175 17.39 4.16 9.58
CA TYR A 175 17.53 3.18 8.50
C TYR A 175 19.00 2.79 8.28
N LYS A 176 19.25 1.48 8.36
CA LYS A 176 20.57 0.89 8.19
C LYS A 176 20.46 -0.58 7.81
N TYR A 177 21.58 -1.13 7.37
CA TYR A 177 21.73 -2.57 7.26
C TYR A 177 22.27 -3.15 8.57
N VAL A 178 21.72 -4.28 8.98
CA VAL A 178 22.17 -5.04 10.16
C VAL A 178 22.47 -6.48 9.77
N GLU A 179 23.32 -7.15 10.55
CA GLU A 179 23.52 -8.59 10.44
C GLU A 179 22.36 -9.32 11.14
N TYR A 180 21.81 -10.33 10.47
CA TYR A 180 20.78 -11.22 10.98
C TYR A 180 21.21 -12.67 10.84
N ILE A 181 21.14 -13.44 11.93
CA ILE A 181 21.45 -14.88 11.93
C ILE A 181 20.13 -15.64 11.77
N THR A 182 20.03 -16.37 10.67
CA THR A 182 18.83 -17.16 10.32
C THR A 182 18.57 -18.29 11.31
N LYS A 183 17.30 -18.50 11.62
CA LYS A 183 16.81 -19.60 12.45
C LYS A 183 16.30 -20.76 11.60
N LYS A 184 16.21 -21.95 12.19
CA LYS A 184 15.67 -23.15 11.53
C LYS A 184 14.29 -22.87 10.90
N GLY A 185 14.16 -23.21 9.62
CA GLY A 185 12.91 -23.12 8.87
C GLY A 185 12.54 -21.72 8.35
N GLU A 186 13.34 -20.68 8.63
CA GLU A 186 13.05 -19.33 8.13
C GLU A 186 13.27 -19.25 6.61
N THR A 187 12.32 -18.64 5.90
CA THR A 187 12.48 -18.18 4.51
C THR A 187 12.75 -16.68 4.50
N VAL A 188 13.31 -16.14 3.40
CA VAL A 188 13.51 -14.68 3.30
C VAL A 188 12.20 -13.92 3.47
N THR A 189 11.11 -14.43 2.90
CA THR A 189 9.77 -13.86 3.05
C THR A 189 9.31 -13.84 4.51
N SER A 190 9.49 -14.92 5.27
CA SER A 190 9.14 -14.94 6.70
C SER A 190 9.98 -13.97 7.54
N ILE A 191 11.27 -13.80 7.19
CA ILE A 191 12.17 -12.86 7.87
C ILE A 191 11.73 -11.42 7.56
N ALA A 192 11.45 -11.12 6.29
CA ALA A 192 10.98 -9.82 5.83
C ALA A 192 9.68 -9.41 6.54
N GLN A 193 8.70 -10.32 6.61
CA GLN A 193 7.43 -10.10 7.31
C GLN A 193 7.64 -9.85 8.81
N LYS A 194 8.44 -10.69 9.48
CA LYS A 194 8.76 -10.56 10.91
C LYS A 194 9.46 -9.23 11.23
N LEU A 195 10.36 -8.79 10.36
CA LEU A 195 11.15 -7.58 10.57
C LEU A 195 10.49 -6.32 9.98
N ASN A 196 9.36 -6.45 9.27
CA ASN A 196 8.68 -5.36 8.56
C ASN A 196 9.60 -4.66 7.55
N THR A 197 10.21 -5.43 6.66
CA THR A 197 11.19 -4.95 5.67
C THR A 197 11.04 -5.65 4.32
N SER A 198 11.83 -5.27 3.31
CA SER A 198 11.72 -5.77 1.94
C SER A 198 12.36 -7.15 1.75
N ASP A 199 11.55 -8.15 1.36
CA ASP A 199 11.99 -9.48 0.93
C ASP A 199 12.97 -9.38 -0.24
N PHE A 200 12.61 -8.60 -1.26
CA PHE A 200 13.44 -8.39 -2.45
C PHE A 200 14.80 -7.78 -2.11
N LYS A 201 14.84 -6.75 -1.25
CA LYS A 201 16.10 -6.11 -0.87
C LYS A 201 17.01 -7.06 -0.06
N ILE A 202 16.45 -7.88 0.83
CA ILE A 202 17.22 -8.94 1.50
C ILE A 202 17.82 -9.89 0.46
N ARG A 203 17.03 -10.32 -0.53
CA ARG A 203 17.52 -11.23 -1.58
C ARG A 203 18.64 -10.62 -2.40
N SER A 204 18.43 -9.40 -2.90
CA SER A 204 19.42 -8.68 -3.71
C SER A 204 20.72 -8.43 -2.94
N LYS A 205 20.63 -8.08 -1.64
CA LYS A 205 21.82 -7.78 -0.83
C LYS A 205 22.65 -9.00 -0.46
N ASN A 206 22.05 -10.20 -0.54
CA ASN A 206 22.68 -11.46 -0.11
C ASN A 206 22.82 -12.47 -1.26
N ASP A 207 22.69 -12.02 -2.51
CA ASP A 207 22.78 -12.83 -3.74
C ASP A 207 21.88 -14.09 -3.72
N LEU A 208 20.65 -13.94 -3.20
CA LEU A 208 19.69 -15.04 -3.06
C LEU A 208 18.75 -15.09 -4.25
N SER A 209 19.12 -15.86 -5.28
CA SER A 209 18.30 -16.04 -6.50
C SER A 209 17.16 -17.05 -6.34
N SER A 210 17.29 -18.01 -5.42
CA SER A 210 16.24 -19.02 -5.17
C SER A 210 15.10 -18.44 -4.35
N TYR A 211 13.88 -18.52 -4.90
CA TYR A 211 12.64 -18.25 -4.17
C TYR A 211 12.10 -19.47 -3.43
N PHE A 212 12.72 -20.63 -3.62
CA PHE A 212 12.29 -21.89 -3.02
C PHE A 212 13.10 -22.24 -1.77
N GLY A 213 12.41 -22.81 -0.79
CA GLY A 213 12.99 -23.41 0.41
C GLY A 213 13.36 -22.42 1.52
N SER A 214 13.65 -22.98 2.70
CA SER A 214 14.19 -22.24 3.84
C SER A 214 15.66 -21.89 3.62
N ILE A 215 16.10 -20.81 4.24
CA ILE A 215 17.53 -20.48 4.35
C ILE A 215 18.17 -21.38 5.39
N LYS A 216 19.39 -21.85 5.11
CA LYS A 216 20.18 -22.67 6.05
C LYS A 216 20.35 -21.92 7.38
N GLU A 217 19.97 -22.56 8.47
CA GLU A 217 20.15 -22.06 9.84
C GLU A 217 21.60 -21.63 10.10
N GLY A 218 21.76 -20.53 10.84
CA GLY A 218 23.06 -19.96 11.16
C GLY A 218 23.68 -19.12 10.03
N LYS A 219 23.06 -19.05 8.84
CA LYS A 219 23.50 -18.14 7.78
C LYS A 219 23.34 -16.69 8.25
N LYS A 220 24.40 -15.91 8.10
CA LYS A 220 24.41 -14.46 8.29
C LYS A 220 23.85 -13.78 7.05
N LEU A 221 22.84 -12.94 7.24
CA LEU A 221 22.24 -12.11 6.21
C LEU A 221 22.42 -10.64 6.55
N THR A 222 22.61 -9.81 5.52
CA THR A 222 22.58 -8.35 5.63
C THR A 222 21.16 -7.89 5.34
N ILE A 223 20.49 -7.28 6.32
CA ILE A 223 19.06 -6.94 6.25
C ILE A 223 18.85 -5.44 6.47
N PRO A 224 18.09 -4.75 5.59
CA PRO A 224 17.69 -3.37 5.81
C PRO A 224 16.63 -3.29 6.91
N ILE A 225 16.82 -2.41 7.89
CA ILE A 225 15.82 -2.11 8.93
C ILE A 225 15.79 -0.60 9.19
N PRO A 226 14.62 0.07 9.10
CA PRO A 226 13.33 -0.48 8.64
C PRO A 226 13.30 -0.66 7.10
N TYR A 227 12.11 -0.82 6.51
CA TYR A 227 11.90 -1.08 5.09
C TYR A 227 12.65 -0.11 4.15
N SER A 228 12.72 1.17 4.51
CA SER A 228 13.33 2.24 3.72
C SER A 228 13.76 3.41 4.61
N ASN A 229 14.44 4.42 4.05
CA ASN A 229 14.80 5.64 4.80
C ASN A 229 13.72 6.73 4.73
N LYS A 230 12.90 6.72 3.68
CA LYS A 230 11.85 7.70 3.45
C LYS A 230 10.72 7.11 2.62
N ALA A 231 9.50 7.58 2.86
CA ALA A 231 8.38 7.36 1.94
C ALA A 231 7.47 8.59 1.87
N LEU A 232 6.81 8.78 0.74
CA LEU A 232 5.81 9.80 0.49
C LEU A 232 4.50 9.09 0.18
N LEU A 233 3.45 9.38 0.94
CA LEU A 233 2.15 8.72 0.80
C LEU A 233 1.08 9.77 0.56
N LEU A 234 0.23 9.53 -0.44
CA LEU A 234 -0.96 10.33 -0.70
C LEU A 234 -2.20 9.54 -0.29
N ILE A 235 -3.00 10.13 0.59
CA ILE A 235 -4.24 9.57 1.12
C ILE A 235 -5.40 10.43 0.63
N ASP A 236 -6.37 9.84 -0.08
CA ASP A 236 -7.54 10.55 -0.58
C ASP A 236 -8.33 11.18 0.57
N LYS A 237 -8.58 12.49 0.54
CA LYS A 237 -9.24 13.19 1.67
C LYS A 237 -10.69 12.77 1.90
N LYS A 238 -11.36 12.25 0.86
CA LYS A 238 -12.78 11.89 0.93
C LYS A 238 -12.97 10.48 1.49
N THR A 239 -12.10 9.56 1.11
CA THR A 239 -12.25 8.12 1.37
C THR A 239 -11.21 7.57 2.33
N PHE A 240 -10.14 8.31 2.61
CA PHE A 240 -8.97 7.88 3.38
C PHE A 240 -8.26 6.64 2.81
N VAL A 241 -8.49 6.31 1.55
CA VAL A 241 -7.77 5.24 0.85
C VAL A 241 -6.42 5.78 0.34
N PRO A 242 -5.30 5.06 0.51
CA PRO A 242 -4.03 5.47 -0.08
C PRO A 242 -4.09 5.30 -1.61
N LEU A 243 -3.66 6.34 -2.33
CA LEU A 243 -3.73 6.39 -3.79
C LEU A 243 -2.36 6.47 -4.47
N ASN A 244 -1.33 6.87 -3.75
CA ASN A 244 0.04 6.91 -4.24
C ASN A 244 1.01 6.66 -3.08
N ILE A 245 2.04 5.86 -3.32
CA ILE A 245 3.19 5.79 -2.43
C ILE A 245 4.49 5.83 -3.26
N LYS A 246 5.48 6.58 -2.78
CA LYS A 246 6.86 6.54 -3.25
C LYS A 246 7.77 6.20 -2.09
N VAL A 247 8.60 5.19 -2.26
CA VAL A 247 9.52 4.69 -1.24
C VAL A 247 10.94 4.93 -1.73
N TYR A 248 11.76 5.50 -0.85
CA TYR A 248 13.15 5.87 -1.14
C TYR A 248 14.09 5.17 -0.17
N ASP A 249 15.30 4.92 -0.65
CA ASP A 249 16.40 4.40 0.14
C ASP A 249 17.69 5.20 -0.11
N GLU A 250 18.83 4.64 0.26
CA GLU A 250 20.15 5.28 0.12
C GLU A 250 20.57 5.54 -1.33
N GLU A 251 19.97 4.85 -2.30
CA GLU A 251 20.26 5.00 -3.74
C GLU A 251 19.19 5.83 -4.47
N GLY A 252 18.19 6.35 -3.76
CA GLY A 252 17.12 7.18 -4.32
C GLY A 252 15.79 6.44 -4.37
N LEU A 253 15.04 6.58 -5.48
CA LEU A 253 13.73 5.95 -5.62
C LEU A 253 13.89 4.42 -5.66
N TYR A 254 13.32 3.74 -4.67
CA TYR A 254 13.35 2.28 -4.60
C TYR A 254 12.11 1.68 -5.27
N GLU A 255 10.93 2.21 -4.96
CA GLU A 255 9.68 1.79 -5.57
C GLU A 255 8.61 2.88 -5.49
N ALA A 256 7.65 2.83 -6.40
CA ALA A 256 6.45 3.66 -6.37
C ALA A 256 5.24 2.90 -6.89
N TYR A 257 4.10 3.08 -6.23
CA TYR A 257 2.82 2.52 -6.66
C TYR A 257 1.76 3.61 -6.73
N GLU A 258 1.08 3.67 -7.85
CA GLU A 258 0.01 4.61 -8.17
C GLU A 258 -1.29 3.86 -8.44
N PHE A 259 -2.35 4.18 -7.70
CA PHE A 259 -3.64 3.49 -7.78
C PHE A 259 -4.70 4.37 -8.46
N TYR A 260 -5.04 4.03 -9.69
CA TYR A 260 -6.07 4.67 -10.50
C TYR A 260 -7.38 3.90 -10.42
N ASN A 261 -8.50 4.60 -10.67
CA ASN A 261 -9.83 3.99 -10.73
C ASN A 261 -10.19 3.14 -9.49
N MET A 262 -9.63 3.52 -8.33
CA MET A 262 -9.80 2.81 -7.07
C MET A 262 -11.27 2.75 -6.67
N LYS A 263 -11.77 1.54 -6.51
CA LYS A 263 -13.10 1.24 -5.96
C LYS A 263 -12.95 0.19 -4.87
N THR A 264 -13.57 0.45 -3.72
CA THR A 264 -13.58 -0.46 -2.57
C THR A 264 -15.01 -0.87 -2.26
N ASN A 265 -15.17 -2.05 -1.65
CA ASN A 265 -16.46 -2.59 -1.20
C ASN A 265 -17.54 -2.65 -2.30
N ILE A 266 -17.11 -2.87 -3.55
CA ILE A 266 -18.02 -3.20 -4.65
C ILE A 266 -18.44 -4.67 -4.57
N VAL A 267 -19.64 -4.96 -5.07
CA VAL A 267 -20.11 -6.33 -5.21
C VAL A 267 -19.60 -6.87 -6.53
N PHE A 268 -18.67 -7.84 -6.48
CA PHE A 268 -18.31 -8.63 -7.65
C PHE A 268 -19.41 -9.65 -7.94
N LYS A 269 -19.64 -9.94 -9.22
CA LYS A 269 -20.52 -11.06 -9.59
C LYS A 269 -19.92 -12.38 -9.13
N SER A 270 -20.77 -13.37 -8.89
CA SER A 270 -20.36 -14.69 -8.39
C SER A 270 -19.41 -15.42 -9.34
N ASP A 271 -19.50 -15.13 -10.64
CA ASP A 271 -18.70 -15.72 -11.70
C ASP A 271 -17.38 -14.98 -11.98
N GLU A 272 -17.17 -13.77 -11.47
CA GLU A 272 -15.98 -12.94 -11.75
C GLU A 272 -14.65 -13.50 -11.21
N PHE A 273 -14.68 -14.53 -10.36
CA PHE A 273 -13.48 -15.24 -9.94
C PHE A 273 -13.46 -16.68 -10.47
N LEU A 274 -14.15 -16.95 -11.56
CA LEU A 274 -14.08 -18.22 -12.28
C LEU A 274 -13.20 -18.07 -13.51
N LYS A 275 -12.45 -19.13 -13.85
CA LYS A 275 -11.68 -19.17 -15.10
C LYS A 275 -12.54 -18.92 -16.34
N SER A 276 -13.81 -19.35 -16.30
CA SER A 276 -14.77 -19.24 -17.39
C SER A 276 -15.46 -17.88 -17.47
N TYR A 277 -15.04 -16.89 -16.67
CA TYR A 277 -15.63 -15.57 -16.73
C TYR A 277 -15.35 -14.94 -18.10
N LYS A 278 -16.40 -14.46 -18.75
CA LYS A 278 -16.38 -14.06 -20.17
C LYS A 278 -15.36 -12.98 -20.54
N ASP A 279 -14.90 -12.19 -19.58
CA ASP A 279 -13.95 -11.10 -19.81
C ASP A 279 -12.48 -11.55 -19.62
N TYR A 280 -12.24 -12.83 -19.30
CA TYR A 280 -10.91 -13.40 -19.06
C TYR A 280 -10.47 -14.30 -20.20
N GLY A 281 -9.15 -14.40 -20.42
CA GLY A 281 -8.55 -15.21 -21.49
C GLY A 281 -8.19 -16.66 -21.11
N PHE A 282 -8.56 -17.13 -19.91
CA PHE A 282 -8.21 -18.48 -19.43
C PHE A 282 -8.87 -19.60 -20.23
#